data_AF-A0A8T4XFR7-F1
#
_entry.id   AF-A0A8T4XFR7-F1
#
_cell.length_a   1.000
_cell.length_b   1.000
_cell.length_c   1.000
_cell.angle_alpha   90.00
_cell.angle_beta   90.00
_cell.angle_gamma   90.00
#
_symmetry.space_group_name_H-M   'P 1'
#
loop_
_entity.id
_entity.type
_entity.pdbx_description
1 polymer ?
#
loop_
_entity_poly.entity_id
_entity_poly.type
_entity_poly.pdbx_seq_one_letter_code
_entity_poly.pdbx_strand_id
1 'polypeptide(L)' 'MSRDYEELLRPKDVAKIFNISVKTLWEWQKRGIIRAVRLPTGKLQYPKSEVERL' A
#
# COMPACT_ATOMS: atom_id res chain seq x y z
N MET A 1 -2.36 25.27 4.96
CA MET A 1 -3.28 24.26 4.40
C MET A 1 -2.44 23.10 3.91
N SER A 2 -2.09 22.19 4.81
CA SER A 2 -1.34 20.98 4.45
C SER A 2 -2.30 20.10 3.67
N ARG A 3 -2.16 20.07 2.34
CA ARG A 3 -2.79 19.03 1.53
C ARG A 3 -2.12 17.74 1.96
N ASP A 4 -2.86 16.88 2.65
CA ASP A 4 -2.49 15.49 2.88
C ASP A 4 -2.36 14.84 1.51
N TYR A 5 -1.18 14.96 0.90
CA TYR A 5 -0.79 14.13 -0.22
C TYR A 5 -0.70 12.73 0.37
N GLU A 6 -1.80 11.99 0.34
CA GLU A 6 -1.77 10.56 0.58
C GLU A 6 -0.78 9.99 -0.43
N GLU A 7 0.46 9.80 0.02
CA GLU A 7 1.52 9.24 -0.81
C GLU A 7 1.06 7.82 -1.15
N LEU A 8 0.59 7.67 -2.38
CA LEU A 8 0.13 6.41 -2.89
C LEU A 8 1.35 5.58 -3.30
N LEU A 9 1.78 4.74 -2.38
CA LEU A 9 2.93 3.87 -2.56
C LEU A 9 2.60 2.71 -3.47
N ARG A 10 3.54 2.37 -4.35
CA ARG A 10 3.43 1.15 -5.14
C ARG A 10 3.67 -0.06 -4.24
N PRO A 11 3.14 -1.24 -4.58
CA PRO A 11 3.39 -2.46 -3.83
C PRO A 11 4.87 -2.78 -3.61
N LYS A 12 5.74 -2.41 -4.56
CA LYS A 12 7.20 -2.57 -4.40
C LYS A 12 7.79 -1.68 -3.30
N ASP A 13 7.30 -0.45 -3.19
CA ASP A 13 7.78 0.53 -2.20
C ASP A 13 7.28 0.12 -0.81
N VAL A 14 6.01 -0.29 -0.70
CA VAL A 14 5.44 -0.85 0.54
C VAL A 14 6.19 -2.09 1.01
N ALA A 15 6.48 -3.02 0.09
CA ALA A 15 7.24 -4.23 0.42
C ALA A 15 8.64 -3.89 0.98
N LYS A 16 9.30 -2.85 0.47
CA LYS A 16 10.58 -2.37 1.00
C LYS A 16 10.44 -1.73 2.37
N ILE A 17 9.41 -0.92 2.61
CA ILE A 17 9.18 -0.25 3.89
C ILE A 17 8.99 -1.27 5.01
N PHE A 18 8.14 -2.27 4.78
CA PHE A 18 7.91 -3.37 5.72
C PHE A 18 9.03 -4.42 5.73
N ASN A 19 10.02 -4.30 4.84
CA ASN A 19 11.07 -5.29 4.61
C ASN A 19 10.51 -6.72 4.38
N ILE A 20 9.38 -6.81 3.68
CA ILE A 20 8.69 -8.06 3.34
C ILE A 20 8.77 -8.35 1.84
N SER A 21 8.48 -9.59 1.47
CA SER A 21 8.27 -9.93 0.07
C SER A 21 6.96 -9.36 -0.46
N VAL A 22 6.93 -9.02 -1.75
CA VAL A 22 5.69 -8.65 -2.48
C VAL A 22 4.62 -9.74 -2.38
N LYS A 23 5.02 -11.01 -2.23
CA LYS A 23 4.11 -12.13 -1.97
C LYS A 23 3.39 -11.98 -0.63
N THR A 24 4.09 -11.60 0.43
CA THR A 24 3.50 -11.32 1.76
C THR A 24 2.53 -10.16 1.67
N LEU A 25 2.88 -9.12 0.92
CA LEU A 25 1.97 -7.99 0.69
C LEU A 25 0.68 -8.42 -0.04
N TRP A 26 0.79 -9.32 -1.03
CA TRP A 26 -0.37 -9.92 -1.70
C TRP A 26 -1.24 -10.74 -0.75
N GLU A 27 -0.62 -11.53 0.13
CA GLU A 27 -1.34 -12.29 1.16
C GLU A 27 -2.06 -11.35 2.14
N TRP A 28 -1.42 -10.25 2.55
CA TRP A 28 -2.03 -9.24 3.41
C TRP A 28 -3.23 -8.59 2.75
N GLN A 29 -3.12 -8.25 1.47
CA GLN A 29 -4.24 -7.72 0.68
C GLN A 29 -5.37 -8.75 0.59
N LYS A 30 -5.06 -10.02 0.34
CA LYS A 30 -6.05 -11.10 0.28
C LYS A 30 -6.74 -11.36 1.62
N ARG A 31 -6.00 -11.20 2.72
CA ARG A 31 -6.51 -11.31 4.10
C ARG A 31 -7.23 -10.04 4.57
N GLY A 32 -7.16 -8.94 3.81
CA GLY A 32 -7.75 -7.65 4.18
C GLY A 32 -7.00 -6.91 5.30
N ILE A 33 -5.74 -7.27 5.56
CA ILE A 33 -4.89 -6.62 6.57
C ILE A 33 -4.53 -5.20 6.12
N ILE A 34 -4.24 -5.03 4.83
CA ILE A 34 -3.90 -3.74 4.23
C ILE A 34 -4.89 -3.39 3.12
N ARG A 35 -5.40 -2.16 3.14
CA ARG A 35 -6.28 -1.66 2.09
C ARG A 35 -5.45 -1.07 0.95
N ALA A 36 -5.71 -1.57 -0.26
CA ALA A 36 -5.13 -1.03 -1.48
C ALA A 36 -6.23 -0.33 -2.29
N VAL A 37 -5.91 0.85 -2.82
CA VAL A 37 -6.75 1.54 -3.79
C VAL A 37 -6.37 1.04 -5.18
N ARG A 38 -7.36 0.50 -5.90
CA ARG A 38 -7.20 0.23 -7.33
C ARG A 38 -7.51 1.50 -8.09
N LEU A 39 -6.51 2.01 -8.81
CA LEU A 39 -6.76 3.08 -9.77
C LEU A 39 -7.57 2.55 -10.96
N PRO A 40 -8.31 3.41 -11.67
CA PRO A 40 -8.98 3.06 -12.93
C PRO A 40 -8.00 2.56 -14.00
N THR A 41 -6.70 2.78 -13.83
CA THR A 41 -5.62 2.25 -14.68
C THR A 41 -5.22 0.80 -14.35
N GLY A 42 -5.89 0.14 -13.40
CA GLY A 42 -5.61 -1.24 -12.96
C GLY A 42 -4.40 -1.39 -12.03
N LYS A 43 -3.71 -0.28 -11.72
CA LYS A 43 -2.58 -0.28 -10.79
C LYS A 43 -3.08 -0.26 -9.35
N LEU A 44 -2.48 -1.11 -8.52
CA LEU A 44 -2.67 -1.10 -7.07
C LEU A 44 -1.74 -0.06 -6.46
N GLN A 45 -2.33 0.84 -5.68
CA GLN A 45 -1.61 1.81 -4.86
C GLN A 45 -2.06 1.69 -3.42
N TYR A 46 -1.14 1.91 -2.50
CA TYR A 46 -1.34 1.76 -1.08
C TYR A 46 -1.17 3.12 -0.43
N PRO A 47 -2.17 3.63 0.30
CA PRO A 47 -2.01 4.87 1.02
C PRO A 47 -0.95 4.69 2.12
N LYS A 48 0.04 5.58 2.14
CA LYS A 48 1.12 5.55 3.13
C LYS A 48 0.60 5.53 4.57
N SER A 49 -0.50 6.21 4.87
CA SER A 49 -1.12 6.17 6.20
C SER A 49 -1.50 4.76 6.66
N GLU A 50 -1.95 3.87 5.77
CA GLU A 50 -2.23 2.47 6.14
C GLU A 50 -0.94 1.66 6.31
N VAL A 51 0.12 2.01 5.58
CA VAL A 51 1.45 1.40 5.69
C VAL A 51 2.11 1.80 7.01
N GLU A 52 2.00 3.07 7.43
CA GLU A 52 2.60 3.56 8.68
C GLU A 52 1.80 3.14 9.92
N ARG A 53 0.52 2.78 9.76
CA ARG A 53 -0.36 2.36 10.86
C ARG A 53 -0.15 0.90 11.30
N LEU A 54 0.37 0.05 10.40
CA LEU A 54 0.62 -1.38 10.61
C LEU A 54 2.02 -1.62 11.16
#